data_AF-A0A7D5BEE3-F1
#
_entry.id   AF-A0A7D5BEE3-F1
#
_cell.length_a   1.000
_cell.length_b   1.000
_cell.length_c   1.000
_cell.angle_alpha   90.00
_cell.angle_beta   90.00
_cell.angle_gamma   90.00
#
_symmetry.space_group_name_H-M   'P 1'
#
loop_
_entity.id
_entity.type
_entity.pdbx_description
1 polymer ?
#
loop_
_entity_poly.entity_id
_entity_poly.type
_entity_poly.pdbx_seq_one_letter_code
_entity_poly.pdbx_strand_id
1 'polypeptide(L)'
;KVENIDKNIEKLYSKNHSCIYKDFDMPKIETKLFSFNSPSGMCHHCKGIGVDIKADFDALVSEPWRTIEQGAIKIFQNTVNTTNLEWQEFEVLLKHYNIPTNKPIEEFTKEQLDIIKYGSDDE
;
A
#
# COMPACT_ATOMS: atom_id res chain seq x y z
N LYS A 1 2.26 -5.91 -43.07
CA LYS A 1 0.94 -6.19 -43.68
C LYS A 1 1.20 -6.69 -45.09
N VAL A 2 0.71 -7.88 -45.43
CA VAL A 2 0.83 -8.48 -46.77
C VAL A 2 -0.57 -8.83 -47.22
N GLU A 3 -0.98 -8.27 -48.36
CA GLU A 3 -2.31 -8.51 -48.96
C GLU A 3 -2.16 -9.44 -50.15
N ASN A 4 -2.98 -10.49 -50.19
CA ASN A 4 -3.11 -11.37 -51.36
C ASN A 4 -4.31 -10.89 -52.19
N ILE A 5 -4.03 -10.28 -53.34
CA ILE A 5 -5.03 -9.64 -54.21
C ILE A 5 -5.98 -10.67 -54.83
N ASP A 6 -5.47 -11.86 -55.18
CA ASP A 6 -6.27 -12.92 -55.83
C ASP A 6 -7.27 -13.59 -54.88
N LYS A 7 -6.94 -13.67 -53.59
CA LYS A 7 -7.78 -14.33 -52.57
C LYS A 7 -8.48 -13.34 -51.64
N ASN A 8 -8.22 -12.04 -51.78
CA ASN A 8 -8.70 -10.97 -50.88
C ASN A 8 -8.44 -11.27 -49.39
N ILE A 9 -7.29 -11.88 -49.08
CA ILE A 9 -6.86 -12.24 -47.72
C ILE A 9 -5.72 -11.32 -47.31
N GLU A 10 -5.89 -10.65 -46.18
CA GLU A 10 -4.84 -9.86 -45.53
C GLU A 10 -4.17 -10.67 -44.42
N LYS A 11 -2.84 -10.65 -44.38
CA LYS A 11 -2.05 -11.19 -43.25
C LYS A 11 -1.17 -10.11 -42.65
N LEU A 12 -1.27 -9.96 -41.33
CA LEU A 12 -0.42 -9.07 -40.54
C LEU A 12 0.80 -9.85 -40.03
N TYR A 13 1.98 -9.25 -40.14
CA TYR A 13 3.24 -9.81 -39.68
C TYR A 13 3.98 -8.72 -38.89
N SER A 14 4.69 -9.11 -37.83
CA SER A 14 5.58 -8.26 -37.05
C SER A 14 6.95 -8.92 -36.94
N LYS A 15 8.02 -8.11 -36.93
CA LYS A 15 9.38 -8.56 -36.58
C LYS A 15 9.64 -8.52 -35.08
N ASN A 16 8.81 -7.77 -34.35
CA ASN A 16 8.91 -7.61 -32.90
C ASN A 16 7.89 -8.54 -32.21
N HIS A 17 8.13 -8.83 -30.93
CA HIS A 17 7.20 -9.59 -30.10
C HIS A 17 5.98 -8.72 -29.73
N SER A 18 5.04 -8.55 -30.67
CA SER A 18 3.88 -7.68 -30.52
C SER A 18 2.58 -8.47 -30.51
N CYS A 19 1.64 -8.07 -29.66
CA CYS A 19 0.29 -8.64 -29.64
C CYS A 19 -0.52 -8.21 -30.87
N ILE A 20 -1.28 -9.13 -31.48
CA ILE A 20 -2.18 -8.83 -32.61
C ILE A 20 -3.32 -7.87 -32.23
N TYR A 21 -3.73 -7.89 -30.95
CA TYR A 21 -4.77 -7.03 -30.39
C TYR A 21 -4.21 -5.69 -29.87
N LYS A 22 -2.88 -5.48 -30.00
CA LYS A 22 -2.13 -4.30 -29.51
C LYS A 22 -2.14 -4.11 -27.98
N ASP A 23 -2.43 -5.16 -27.23
CA ASP A 23 -2.54 -5.06 -25.76
C ASP A 23 -1.20 -4.90 -25.05
N PHE A 24 -0.11 -5.41 -25.63
CA PHE A 24 1.24 -5.21 -25.13
C PHE A 24 2.30 -5.52 -26.19
N ASP A 25 3.45 -4.87 -26.04
CA ASP A 25 4.69 -5.19 -26.75
C ASP A 25 5.66 -5.81 -25.74
N MET A 26 6.14 -7.02 -26.05
CA MET A 26 7.09 -7.72 -25.20
C MET A 26 8.52 -7.30 -25.55
N PRO A 27 9.36 -6.97 -24.56
CA PRO A 27 10.78 -6.72 -24.80
C PRO A 27 11.46 -7.97 -25.40
N LYS A 28 12.60 -7.74 -26.05
CA LYS A 28 13.41 -8.82 -26.61
C LYS A 28 13.77 -9.83 -25.52
N ILE A 29 13.53 -11.11 -25.80
CA ILE A 29 13.83 -12.20 -24.86
C ILE A 29 15.34 -12.32 -24.71
N GLU A 30 15.85 -11.93 -23.56
CA GLU A 30 17.26 -12.06 -23.16
C GLU A 30 17.31 -12.62 -21.73
N THR A 31 18.40 -13.29 -21.35
CA THR A 31 18.54 -13.92 -20.02
C THR A 31 18.33 -12.94 -18.87
N LYS A 32 18.73 -11.68 -19.04
CA LYS A 32 18.54 -10.59 -18.07
C LYS A 32 17.07 -10.25 -17.77
N LEU A 33 16.15 -10.57 -18.68
CA LEU A 33 14.71 -10.38 -18.49
C LEU A 33 14.15 -11.29 -17.38
N PHE A 34 14.82 -12.42 -17.13
CA PHE A 34 14.46 -13.40 -16.11
C PHE A 34 15.26 -13.23 -14.81
N SER A 35 16.12 -12.23 -14.74
CA SER A 35 16.95 -11.94 -13.57
C SER A 35 16.29 -10.87 -12.72
N PHE A 36 15.85 -11.25 -11.51
CA PHE A 36 15.36 -10.30 -10.51
C PHE A 36 16.45 -9.36 -9.99
N ASN A 37 17.72 -9.70 -10.21
CA ASN A 37 18.87 -8.85 -9.90
C ASN A 37 19.19 -7.83 -11.00
N SER A 38 18.46 -7.86 -12.12
CA SER A 38 18.71 -6.98 -13.27
C SER A 38 17.56 -5.97 -13.43
N PRO A 39 17.84 -4.68 -13.69
CA PRO A 39 16.79 -3.67 -13.89
C PRO A 39 15.78 -4.04 -14.98
N SER A 40 16.24 -4.78 -16.00
CA SER A 40 15.39 -5.24 -17.10
C SER A 40 14.41 -6.37 -16.71
N GLY A 41 14.66 -7.12 -15.64
CA GLY A 41 13.85 -8.26 -15.22
C GLY A 41 13.24 -8.13 -13.82
N MET A 42 13.64 -7.13 -13.03
CA MET A 42 13.10 -6.90 -11.70
C MET A 42 11.73 -6.24 -11.76
N CYS A 43 10.85 -6.62 -10.84
CA CYS A 43 9.63 -5.87 -10.59
C CYS A 43 9.99 -4.46 -10.07
N HIS A 44 9.47 -3.41 -10.70
CA HIS A 44 9.77 -2.02 -10.32
C HIS A 44 9.24 -1.63 -8.93
N HIS A 45 8.18 -2.30 -8.47
CA HIS A 45 7.58 -2.06 -7.17
C HIS A 45 8.46 -2.59 -6.03
N CYS A 46 8.75 -3.89 -6.02
CA CYS A 46 9.56 -4.52 -4.97
C CYS A 46 11.06 -4.58 -5.27
N LYS A 47 11.50 -4.00 -6.40
CA LYS A 47 12.90 -3.98 -6.86
C LYS A 47 13.58 -5.37 -6.90
N GLY A 48 12.80 -6.40 -7.21
CA GLY A 48 13.29 -7.79 -7.28
C GLY A 48 13.47 -8.50 -5.94
N ILE A 49 13.11 -7.87 -4.81
CA ILE A 49 13.18 -8.48 -3.47
C ILE A 49 12.05 -9.50 -3.28
N GLY A 50 10.89 -9.26 -3.91
CA GLY A 50 9.73 -10.14 -3.84
C GLY A 50 8.85 -9.94 -2.59
N VAL A 51 9.20 -8.99 -1.72
CA VAL A 51 8.38 -8.57 -0.58
C VAL A 51 8.16 -7.07 -0.58
N ASP A 52 7.11 -6.64 0.09
CA ASP A 52 6.78 -5.24 0.33
C ASP A 52 6.66 -5.00 1.83
N ILE A 53 7.14 -3.85 2.29
CA ILE A 53 7.14 -3.49 3.72
C ILE A 53 5.99 -2.52 3.93
N LYS A 54 4.97 -2.98 4.64
CA LYS A 54 3.77 -2.19 4.96
C LYS A 54 3.66 -1.97 6.45
N ALA A 55 3.05 -0.84 6.82
CA ALA A 55 2.65 -0.60 8.19
C ALA A 55 1.52 -1.58 8.56
N ASP A 56 1.60 -2.14 9.76
CA ASP A 56 0.60 -3.03 10.35
C ASP A 56 0.14 -2.43 11.67
N PHE A 57 -1.18 -2.20 11.78
CA PHE A 57 -1.77 -1.61 12.97
C PHE A 57 -1.70 -2.56 14.17
N ASP A 58 -1.82 -3.85 13.95
CA ASP A 58 -1.80 -4.83 15.05
C ASP A 58 -0.37 -4.95 15.62
N ALA A 59 0.64 -4.74 14.79
CA ALA A 59 2.03 -4.60 15.23
C ALA A 59 2.28 -3.29 16.01
N LEU A 60 1.50 -2.23 15.72
CA LEU A 60 1.57 -0.94 16.41
C LEU A 60 0.84 -0.97 17.77
N VAL A 61 -0.26 -1.73 17.86
CA VAL A 61 -1.09 -1.92 19.06
C VAL A 61 -1.00 -3.38 19.52
N SER A 62 0.17 -3.76 20.00
CA SER A 62 0.43 -5.16 20.40
C SER A 62 -0.32 -5.61 21.66
N GLU A 63 -0.83 -4.67 22.46
CA GLU A 63 -1.56 -4.92 23.71
C GLU A 63 -2.94 -4.23 23.65
N PRO A 64 -3.92 -4.77 22.90
CA PRO A 64 -5.19 -4.08 22.64
C PRO A 64 -6.11 -3.95 23.87
N TRP A 65 -5.83 -4.69 24.95
CA TRP A 65 -6.47 -4.54 26.26
C TRP A 65 -6.00 -3.29 27.04
N ARG A 66 -4.95 -2.60 26.59
CA ARG A 66 -4.51 -1.32 27.18
C ARG A 66 -5.29 -0.15 26.60
N THR A 67 -5.36 0.93 27.37
CA THR A 67 -5.94 2.20 26.94
C THR A 67 -4.91 3.07 26.21
N ILE A 68 -5.36 4.09 25.45
CA ILE A 68 -4.45 5.06 24.82
C ILE A 68 -3.61 5.77 25.89
N GLU A 69 -4.23 6.11 27.03
CA GLU A 69 -3.55 6.73 28.18
C GLU A 69 -2.41 5.87 28.76
N GLN A 70 -2.55 4.55 28.69
CA GLN A 70 -1.54 3.58 29.14
C GLN A 70 -0.48 3.28 28.07
N GLY A 71 -0.52 3.98 26.94
CA GLY A 71 0.42 3.84 25.85
C GLY A 71 0.15 2.62 24.95
N ALA A 72 -1.12 2.27 24.72
CA ALA A 72 -1.50 1.17 23.82
C ALA A 72 -0.98 1.37 22.38
N ILE A 73 -0.85 2.62 21.92
CA ILE A 73 -0.29 2.95 20.61
C ILE A 73 1.21 3.22 20.77
N LYS A 74 2.04 2.33 20.22
CA LYS A 74 3.49 2.33 20.48
C LYS A 74 4.22 3.62 20.10
N ILE A 75 3.78 4.33 19.06
CA ILE A 75 4.35 5.62 18.66
C ILE A 75 4.15 6.68 19.76
N PHE A 76 3.01 6.64 20.44
CA PHE A 76 2.65 7.60 21.48
C PHE A 76 2.98 7.15 22.90
N GLN A 77 3.47 5.93 23.10
CA GLN A 77 3.63 5.30 24.42
C GLN A 77 4.34 6.18 25.47
N ASN A 78 5.35 6.95 25.05
CA ASN A 78 6.14 7.83 25.94
C ASN A 78 5.78 9.31 25.84
N THR A 79 4.83 9.67 24.97
CA THR A 79 4.44 11.06 24.67
C THR A 79 3.00 11.37 25.02
N VAL A 80 2.21 10.37 25.44
CA VAL A 80 0.85 10.57 25.97
C VAL A 80 0.82 11.67 27.02
N ASN A 81 -0.08 12.63 26.86
CA ASN A 81 -0.29 13.78 27.75
C ASN A 81 0.94 14.70 27.93
N THR A 82 1.88 14.67 26.98
CA THR A 82 3.04 15.57 26.99
C THR A 82 2.84 16.77 26.04
N THR A 83 3.79 17.71 26.06
CA THR A 83 3.84 18.84 25.11
C THR A 83 4.38 18.45 23.73
N ASN A 84 4.46 17.15 23.42
CA ASN A 84 4.86 16.67 22.10
C ASN A 84 3.80 17.06 21.06
N LEU A 85 4.23 17.64 19.94
CA LEU A 85 3.33 18.15 18.90
C LEU A 85 2.46 17.05 18.28
N GLU A 86 3.03 15.88 17.98
CA GLU A 86 2.29 14.75 17.39
C GLU A 86 1.20 14.25 18.33
N TRP A 87 1.48 14.19 19.64
CA TRP A 87 0.47 13.85 20.63
C TRP A 87 -0.62 14.92 20.72
N GLN A 88 -0.26 16.21 20.71
CA GLN A 88 -1.25 17.29 20.77
C GLN A 88 -2.20 17.28 19.56
N GLU A 89 -1.68 17.07 18.36
CA GLU A 89 -2.48 16.92 17.14
C GLU A 89 -3.40 15.69 17.24
N PHE A 90 -2.86 14.55 17.69
CA PHE A 90 -3.64 13.35 17.88
C PHE A 90 -4.73 13.52 18.95
N GLU A 91 -4.44 14.18 20.06
CA GLU A 91 -5.39 14.48 21.14
C GLU A 91 -6.54 15.36 20.64
N VAL A 92 -6.28 16.33 19.76
CA VAL A 92 -7.31 17.16 19.13
C VAL A 92 -8.24 16.30 18.27
N LEU A 93 -7.68 15.38 17.47
CA LEU A 93 -8.46 14.44 16.66
C LEU A 93 -9.34 13.52 17.53
N LEU A 94 -8.79 12.96 18.60
CA LEU A 94 -9.56 12.12 19.54
C LEU A 94 -10.71 12.92 20.19
N LYS A 95 -10.47 14.17 20.57
CA LYS A 95 -11.50 15.06 21.12
C LYS A 95 -12.58 15.40 20.10
N HIS A 96 -12.21 15.68 18.85
CA HIS A 96 -13.16 16.02 17.80
C HIS A 96 -14.16 14.89 17.54
N TYR A 97 -13.66 13.65 17.47
CA TYR A 97 -14.48 12.45 17.22
C TYR A 97 -15.01 11.78 18.50
N ASN A 98 -14.87 12.43 19.67
CA ASN A 98 -15.29 11.90 20.98
C ASN A 98 -14.76 10.47 21.26
N ILE A 99 -13.52 10.20 20.89
CA ILE A 99 -12.87 8.91 21.10
C ILE A 99 -12.29 8.86 22.53
N PRO A 100 -12.75 7.93 23.38
CA PRO A 100 -12.30 7.86 24.77
C PRO A 100 -10.85 7.32 24.86
N THR A 101 -9.97 8.06 25.53
CA THR A 101 -8.56 7.68 25.75
C THR A 101 -8.35 6.68 26.89
N ASN A 102 -9.33 6.57 27.78
CA ASN A 102 -9.33 5.73 28.98
C ASN A 102 -10.02 4.37 28.77
N LYS A 103 -10.40 4.04 27.54
CA LYS A 103 -11.06 2.79 27.16
C LYS A 103 -10.04 1.87 26.45
N PRO A 104 -10.06 0.55 26.68
CA PRO A 104 -9.22 -0.40 25.94
C PRO A 104 -9.46 -0.34 24.43
N ILE A 105 -8.41 -0.48 23.63
CA ILE A 105 -8.51 -0.41 22.15
C ILE A 105 -9.42 -1.52 21.60
N GLU A 106 -9.39 -2.72 22.18
CA GLU A 106 -10.23 -3.86 21.75
C GLU A 106 -11.74 -3.59 21.88
N GLU A 107 -12.14 -2.64 22.72
CA GLU A 107 -13.54 -2.26 22.91
C GLU A 107 -13.99 -1.13 21.97
N PHE A 108 -13.11 -0.61 21.11
CA PHE A 108 -13.43 0.49 20.20
C PHE A 108 -14.35 0.00 19.08
N THR A 109 -15.21 0.90 18.62
CA THR A 109 -16.01 0.63 17.42
C THR A 109 -15.12 0.65 16.18
N LYS A 110 -15.57 0.04 15.08
CA LYS A 110 -14.83 0.04 13.81
C LYS A 110 -14.56 1.46 13.31
N GLU A 111 -15.57 2.34 13.38
CA GLU A 111 -15.45 3.74 12.98
C GLU A 111 -14.36 4.48 13.77
N GLN A 112 -14.32 4.29 15.10
CA GLN A 112 -13.27 4.87 15.94
C GLN A 112 -11.88 4.34 15.59
N LEU A 113 -11.75 3.05 15.30
CA LEU A 113 -10.49 2.44 14.88
C LEU A 113 -10.06 2.93 13.49
N ASP A 114 -11.00 3.10 12.57
CA ASP A 114 -10.71 3.55 11.21
C ASP A 114 -10.22 5.01 11.22
N ILE A 115 -10.83 5.88 12.03
CA ILE A 115 -10.36 7.25 12.25
C ILE A 115 -8.92 7.27 12.80
N ILE A 116 -8.58 6.38 13.74
CA ILE A 116 -7.22 6.28 14.29
C ILE A 116 -6.23 5.74 13.25
N LYS A 117 -6.66 4.78 12.42
CA LYS A 117 -5.80 4.09 11.44
C LYS A 117 -5.51 4.94 10.20
N TYR A 118 -6.53 5.63 9.71
CA TYR A 118 -6.54 6.23 8.38
C TYR A 118 -6.80 7.73 8.39
N GLY A 119 -7.21 8.30 9.53
CA GLY A 119 -7.57 9.71 9.67
C GLY A 119 -9.07 9.97 9.45
N SER A 120 -9.45 11.24 9.49
CA SER A 120 -10.80 11.68 9.16
C SER A 120 -11.04 11.67 7.65
N ASP A 121 -12.27 11.38 7.25
CA ASP A 121 -12.74 11.64 5.88
C ASP A 121 -13.10 13.12 5.66
N ASP A 122 -13.22 13.89 6.74
CA ASP A 122 -13.43 15.34 6.71
C ASP A 122 -12.07 16.04 6.46
N GLU A 123 -12.00 16.82 5.37
CA GLU A 123 -10.89 17.73 5.04
C GLU A 123 -10.88 19.01 5.90
#